data_AF-A0A1Z4LXZ0-F1
#
_entry.id   AF-A0A1Z4LXZ0-F1
#
_cell.length_a   1.000
_cell.length_b   1.000
_cell.length_c   1.000
_cell.angle_alpha   90.00
_cell.angle_beta   90.00
_cell.angle_gamma   90.00
#
_symmetry.space_group_name_H-M   'P 1'
#
loop_
_entity.id
_entity.type
_entity.pdbx_description
1 polymer ?
#
loop_
_entity_poly.entity_id
_entity_poly.type
_entity_poly.pdbx_seq_one_letter_code
_entity_poly.pdbx_strand_id
1 'polypeptide(L)' 'MQNRRLMSDICDLSMTNDRKEDPTVSFRVFLPESLRRDFKVWCAREGTNMSEKSREFIEEWVKNRKNSH' A
#
# COMPACT_ATOMS: atom_id res chain seq x y z
N MET A 1 -11.85 15.56 27.71
CA MET A 1 -12.35 14.55 26.74
C MET A 1 -11.30 14.34 25.67
N GLN A 2 -10.32 13.46 25.91
CA GLN A 2 -9.36 13.04 24.89
C GLN A 2 -10.04 12.04 23.96
N ASN A 3 -10.16 12.36 22.67
CA ASN A 3 -10.31 11.34 21.62
C ASN A 3 -9.94 11.89 20.24
N ARG A 4 -8.68 12.29 20.08
CA ARG A 4 -8.01 12.32 18.78
C ARG A 4 -6.85 11.34 18.83
N ARG A 5 -7.14 10.04 18.79
CA ARG A 5 -6.13 9.07 18.40
C ARG A 5 -6.00 9.14 16.89
N LEU A 6 -4.96 9.85 16.50
CA LEU A 6 -4.37 9.96 15.18
C LEU A 6 -4.31 8.58 14.52
N MET A 7 -5.03 8.39 13.42
CA MET A 7 -4.88 7.24 12.52
C MET A 7 -4.06 7.68 11.29
N SER A 8 -3.01 8.46 11.56
CA SER A 8 -1.92 8.84 10.66
C SER A 8 -0.92 7.71 10.43
N ASP A 9 -1.00 6.61 11.19
CA ASP A 9 0.16 5.73 11.37
C ASP A 9 0.12 4.41 10.60
N ILE A 10 -0.65 4.30 9.50
CA ILE A 10 -0.62 3.08 8.67
C ILE A 10 -0.62 3.42 7.18
N CYS A 11 0.31 4.29 6.79
CA CYS A 11 0.92 4.27 5.45
C CYS A 11 2.46 4.29 5.54
N ASP A 12 3.03 4.26 6.75
CA ASP A 12 4.47 4.16 6.98
C ASP A 12 4.73 2.87 7.77
N LEU A 13 4.72 1.74 7.05
CA LEU A 13 5.41 0.55 7.51
C LEU A 13 6.73 0.49 6.74
N SER A 14 7.63 1.43 7.03
CA SER A 14 9.05 1.26 6.70
C SER A 14 9.67 0.30 7.72
N MET A 15 9.39 -1.00 7.56
CA MET A 15 10.26 -2.01 8.15
C MET A 15 11.52 -2.07 7.28
N THR A 16 12.56 -1.35 7.69
CA THR A 16 13.91 -1.46 7.11
C THR A 16 14.44 -2.85 7.40
N ASN A 17 14.27 -3.75 6.44
CA ASN A 17 14.94 -5.04 6.42
C ASN A 17 16.19 -4.84 5.57
N ASP A 18 17.37 -4.77 6.19
CA ASP A 18 18.69 -4.71 5.54
C ASP A 18 19.02 -6.02 4.79
N ARG A 19 18.18 -6.38 3.83
CA ARG A 19 18.49 -7.35 2.79
C ARG A 19 18.69 -6.53 1.52
N LYS A 20 19.61 -6.95 0.66
CA LYS A 20 19.91 -6.29 -0.62
C LYS A 20 18.68 -6.32 -1.54
N GLU A 21 17.68 -5.50 -1.23
CA GLU A 21 16.53 -5.20 -2.08
C GLU A 21 16.88 -3.97 -2.92
N ASP A 22 16.42 -3.96 -4.16
CA ASP A 22 16.52 -2.82 -5.06
C ASP A 22 16.12 -1.52 -4.34
N PRO A 23 16.73 -0.37 -4.70
CA PRO A 23 16.49 0.90 -4.03
C PRO A 23 14.98 1.18 -4.00
N THR A 24 14.39 1.02 -2.82
CA THR A 24 12.94 1.12 -2.63
C THR A 24 12.61 2.58 -2.38
N VAL A 25 11.68 3.13 -3.16
CA VAL A 25 11.26 4.54 -3.07
C VAL A 25 9.87 4.62 -2.45
N SER A 26 9.65 5.59 -1.56
CA SER A 26 8.33 5.79 -0.95
C SER A 26 7.36 6.41 -1.95
N PHE A 27 6.18 5.81 -2.06
CA PHE A 27 5.08 6.28 -2.91
C PHE A 27 3.90 6.68 -2.05
N ARG A 28 3.61 7.99 -2.00
CA ARG A 28 2.49 8.54 -1.22
C ARG A 28 1.32 8.84 -2.13
N VAL A 29 0.15 8.31 -1.78
CA VAL A 29 -1.11 8.56 -2.49
C VAL A 29 -2.17 9.07 -1.52
N PHE A 30 -2.96 10.03 -1.98
CA PHE A 30 -4.14 10.50 -1.27
C PHE A 30 -5.36 9.74 -1.81
N LEU A 31 -6.02 9.00 -0.93
CA LEU A 31 -7.23 8.24 -1.25
C LEU A 31 -8.39 8.73 -0.37
N PRO A 32 -9.64 8.72 -0.88
CA PRO A 32 -10.82 8.90 -0.04
C PRO A 32 -10.84 7.88 1.09
N GLU A 33 -11.35 8.28 2.25
CA GLU A 33 -11.38 7.43 3.44
C GLU A 33 -12.18 6.14 3.21
N SER A 34 -13.31 6.23 2.50
CA SER A 34 -14.14 5.09 2.11
C SER A 34 -13.33 4.06 1.31
N LEU A 35 -12.57 4.52 0.32
CA LEU A 35 -11.77 3.67 -0.54
C LEU A 35 -10.62 3.01 0.23
N ARG A 36 -9.93 3.76 1.11
CA ARG A 36 -8.87 3.21 1.97
C ARG A 36 -9.41 2.12 2.89
N ARG A 37 -10.61 2.34 3.47
CA ARG A 37 -11.26 1.38 4.35
C ARG A 37 -11.58 0.09 3.61
N ASP A 38 -12.22 0.19 2.47
CA ASP A 38 -12.64 -0.98 1.70
C ASP A 38 -11.41 -1.76 1.20
N PHE A 39 -10.37 -1.07 0.74
CA PHE A 39 -9.09 -1.69 0.38
C PHE A 39 -8.46 -2.45 1.55
N LYS A 40 -8.44 -1.86 2.74
CA LYS A 40 -7.92 -2.51 3.96
C LYS A 40 -8.71 -3.76 4.32
N VAL A 41 -10.05 -3.72 4.22
CA VAL A 41 -10.91 -4.87 4.51
C VAL A 41 -10.62 -6.03 3.55
N TRP A 42 -10.41 -5.74 2.27
CA TRP A 42 -10.06 -6.77 1.28
C TRP A 42 -8.67 -7.36 1.51
N CYS A 43 -7.66 -6.54 1.82
CA CYS A 43 -6.32 -7.04 2.17
C CYS A 43 -6.38 -7.99 3.37
N ALA A 44 -7.16 -7.63 4.41
CA ALA A 44 -7.35 -8.49 5.58
C ALA A 44 -8.05 -9.82 5.24
N ARG A 45 -8.98 -9.83 4.29
CA ARG A 45 -9.66 -11.06 3.83
C ARG A 45 -8.74 -11.97 3.04
N GLU A 46 -7.84 -11.40 2.24
CA GLU A 46 -6.87 -12.14 1.44
C GLU A 46 -5.63 -12.57 2.24
N GLY A 47 -5.49 -12.11 3.49
CA GLY A 47 -4.30 -12.36 4.31
C GLY A 47 -3.06 -11.63 3.81
N THR A 48 -3.23 -10.54 3.05
CA THR A 48 -2.15 -9.72 2.48
C THR A 48 -2.05 -8.38 3.20
N ASN A 49 -0.88 -7.74 3.12
CA ASN A 49 -0.73 -6.37 3.62
C ASN A 49 -0.97 -5.34 2.51
N MET A 50 -1.35 -4.11 2.91
CA MET A 50 -1.70 -3.05 1.96
C MET A 50 -0.54 -2.67 1.03
N SER A 51 0.71 -2.76 1.50
CA SER A 51 1.90 -2.42 0.71
C SER A 51 2.18 -3.46 -0.38
N GLU A 52 2.11 -4.74 -0.04
CA GLU A 52 2.23 -5.86 -0.98
C GLU A 52 1.15 -5.79 -2.05
N LYS A 53 -0.11 -5.64 -1.63
CA LYS A 53 -1.23 -5.57 -2.58
C LYS A 53 -1.14 -4.35 -3.49
N SER A 54 -0.66 -3.22 -2.98
CA SER A 54 -0.41 -2.02 -3.78
C SER A 54 0.71 -2.24 -4.80
N ARG A 55 1.79 -2.93 -4.41
CA ARG A 55 2.89 -3.28 -5.32
C ARG A 55 2.42 -4.19 -6.45
N GLU A 56 1.68 -5.25 -6.11
CA GLU A 56 1.09 -6.17 -7.10
C GLU A 56 0.21 -5.42 -8.10
N PHE A 57 -0.67 -4.55 -7.60
CA PHE A 57 -1.56 -3.76 -8.45
C PHE A 57 -0.79 -2.85 -9.41
N ILE A 58 0.26 -2.17 -8.93
CA ILE A 58 1.11 -1.31 -9.76
C ILE A 58 1.86 -2.14 -10.81
N GLU A 59 2.45 -3.26 -10.43
CA GLU A 59 3.16 -4.14 -11.35
C GLU A 59 2.27 -4.69 -12.45
N GLU A 60 1.07 -5.16 -12.09
CA GLU A 60 0.08 -5.67 -13.03
C GLU A 60 -0.35 -4.57 -14.01
N TRP A 61 -0.66 -3.39 -13.49
CA TRP A 61 -1.04 -2.25 -14.32
C TRP A 61 0.07 -1.85 -15.30
N VAL A 62 1.33 -1.83 -14.86
CA VAL A 62 2.49 -1.53 -15.74
C VAL A 62 2.72 -2.63 -16.77
N LYS A 63 2.64 -3.91 -16.39
CA LYS A 63 2.77 -5.05 -17.31
C LYS A 63 1.72 -4.98 -18.41
N ASN A 64 0.46 -4.71 -18.05
CA ASN A 64 -0.64 -4.57 -19.00
C ASN A 64 -0.42 -3.41 -19.97
N ARG A 65 0.21 -2.30 -19.53
CA ARG A 65 0.56 -1.18 -20.41
C ARG A 65 1.75 -1.44 -21.32
N LYS A 66 2.77 -2.16 -20.84
CA LYS A 66 3.95 -2.50 -21.65
C LYS A 66 3.67 -3.53 -22.75
N ASN A 67 2.75 -4.46 -22.50
CA ASN A 67 2.36 -5.49 -23.47
C ASN A 67 1.34 -4.99 -24.52
N SER A 68 0.87 -3.75 -24.40
CA SER A 68 -0.05 -3.11 -25.36
C SER A 68 0.67 -2.23 -26.39
N HIS A 69 1.99 -2.42 -26.55
CA HIS A 69 2.85 -1.78 -27.54
C HIS A 69 3.53 -2.85 -28.38
#